data_AF-A0A183DAQ4-F1
#
_entry.id   AF-A0A183DAQ4-F1
#
_cell.length_a   1.000
_cell.length_b   1.000
_cell.length_c   1.000
_cell.angle_alpha   90.00
_cell.angle_beta   90.00
_cell.angle_gamma   90.00
#
_symmetry.space_group_name_H-M   'P 1'
#
loop_
_entity.id
_entity.type
_entity.pdbx_description
1 polymer ?
#
loop_
_entity_poly.entity_id
_entity_poly.type
_entity_poly.pdbx_seq_one_letter_code
_entity_poly.pdbx_strand_id
1 'polypeptide(L)'
;MFHINRGNTYGCITQWAAKSFEDHVGWRCPNCQNITLEIPRGYKCFCGKTVNPPTQRFPDMPHSCNSTCGKSRGPGCTHPCTEQCHPGPCPECPVMTTRQCNCGREKFAIRCGKEMEFKVSAFFFLIIAVGKK
;
A
#
# COMPACT_ATOMS: atom_id res chain seq x y z
N MET A 1 32.25 -14.91 -4.42
CA MET A 1 32.13 -13.69 -3.59
C MET A 1 31.57 -12.58 -4.47
N PHE A 2 30.30 -12.20 -4.29
CA PHE A 2 29.70 -11.12 -5.09
C PHE A 2 30.25 -9.80 -4.56
N HIS A 3 31.26 -9.25 -5.24
CA HIS A 3 31.74 -7.91 -4.96
C HIS A 3 30.62 -6.93 -5.31
N ILE A 4 29.91 -6.44 -4.29
CA ILE A 4 29.01 -5.30 -4.42
C ILE A 4 29.90 -4.11 -4.76
N ASN A 5 29.94 -3.76 -6.04
CA ASN A 5 30.70 -2.64 -6.53
C ASN A 5 30.00 -1.36 -6.05
N ARG A 6 30.46 -0.84 -4.90
CA ARG A 6 29.87 0.31 -4.19
C ARG A 6 29.93 1.63 -4.97
N GLY A 7 30.57 1.64 -6.15
CA GLY A 7 30.66 2.80 -7.05
C GLY A 7 29.61 2.85 -8.16
N ASN A 8 28.70 1.87 -8.25
CA ASN A 8 27.72 1.82 -9.33
C ASN A 8 26.35 2.39 -8.91
N THR A 9 25.82 3.33 -9.69
CA THR A 9 24.51 4.00 -9.52
C THR A 9 23.31 3.06 -9.67
N TYR A 10 23.53 1.82 -10.14
CA TYR A 10 22.48 0.85 -10.43
C TYR A 10 22.38 -0.24 -9.35
N GLY A 11 21.14 -0.63 -9.00
CA GLY A 11 20.85 -1.69 -8.03
C GLY A 11 21.31 -3.09 -8.50
N CYS A 12 21.37 -4.05 -7.57
CA CYS A 12 21.88 -5.41 -7.84
C CYS A 12 21.14 -6.12 -8.98
N ILE A 13 19.83 -5.97 -9.09
CA ILE A 13 19.03 -6.56 -10.16
C ILE A 13 19.34 -5.95 -11.53
N THR A 14 19.59 -4.65 -11.58
CA THR A 14 19.98 -3.96 -12.82
C THR A 14 21.37 -4.41 -13.27
N GLN A 15 22.30 -4.62 -12.34
CA GLN A 15 23.63 -5.16 -12.66
C GLN A 15 23.54 -6.60 -13.18
N TRP A 16 22.68 -7.43 -12.58
CA TRP A 16 22.42 -8.78 -13.06
C TRP A 16 21.82 -8.76 -14.46
N ALA A 17 20.73 -8.01 -14.64
CA ALA A 17 20.05 -7.86 -15.93
C ALA A 17 21.03 -7.40 -17.01
N ALA A 18 21.87 -6.39 -16.75
CA ALA A 18 22.86 -5.91 -17.71
C ALA A 18 23.95 -6.93 -18.06
N LYS A 19 24.40 -7.74 -17.08
CA LYS A 19 25.41 -8.77 -17.32
C LYS A 19 24.86 -9.99 -18.06
N SER A 20 23.59 -10.31 -17.88
CA SER A 20 22.93 -11.47 -18.46
C SER A 20 22.05 -11.12 -19.67
N PHE A 21 22.16 -9.90 -20.20
CA PHE A 21 21.38 -9.45 -21.35
C PHE A 21 22.05 -9.90 -22.66
N GLU A 22 21.26 -10.51 -23.53
CA GLU A 22 21.64 -10.83 -24.90
C GLU A 22 20.72 -10.10 -25.88
N ASP A 23 21.28 -9.54 -26.96
CA ASP A 23 20.49 -8.83 -27.98
C ASP A 23 19.43 -9.76 -28.59
N HIS A 24 18.20 -9.26 -28.71
CA HIS A 24 16.99 -9.97 -29.18
C HIS A 24 16.50 -11.15 -28.32
N VAL A 25 17.28 -11.62 -27.35
CA VAL A 25 16.90 -12.68 -26.41
C VAL A 25 16.42 -12.09 -25.09
N GLY A 26 17.01 -10.98 -24.63
CA GLY A 26 16.70 -10.35 -23.35
C GLY A 26 17.48 -10.94 -22.18
N TRP A 27 16.98 -10.71 -20.96
CA TRP A 27 17.57 -11.22 -19.73
C TRP A 27 16.53 -11.99 -18.91
N ARG A 28 16.96 -12.99 -18.14
CA ARG A 28 16.09 -13.78 -17.25
C ARG A 28 16.04 -13.21 -15.84
N CYS A 29 14.83 -13.00 -15.32
CA CYS A 29 14.61 -12.64 -13.93
C CYS A 29 15.11 -13.75 -12.99
N PRO A 30 16.01 -13.48 -12.02
CA PRO A 30 16.52 -14.52 -11.12
C PRO A 30 15.45 -15.10 -10.18
N ASN A 31 14.36 -14.36 -9.94
CA ASN A 31 13.26 -14.80 -9.07
C ASN A 31 12.22 -15.68 -9.79
N CYS A 32 11.78 -15.28 -10.99
CA CYS A 32 10.69 -15.96 -11.70
C CYS A 32 11.08 -16.55 -13.07
N GLN A 33 12.34 -16.41 -13.50
CA GLN A 33 12.88 -16.89 -14.78
C GLN A 33 12.22 -16.32 -16.05
N ASN A 34 11.30 -15.35 -15.91
CA ASN A 34 10.71 -14.67 -17.04
C ASN A 34 11.76 -13.90 -17.84
N ILE A 35 11.69 -13.99 -19.16
CA ILE A 35 12.59 -13.29 -20.09
C ILE A 35 12.01 -11.90 -20.37
N THR A 36 12.84 -10.87 -20.27
CA THR A 36 12.45 -9.48 -20.55
C THR A 36 13.48 -8.81 -21.44
N LEU A 37 13.03 -8.04 -22.43
CA LEU A 37 13.91 -7.29 -23.34
C LEU A 37 14.36 -5.93 -22.79
N GLU A 38 13.75 -5.47 -21.70
CA GLU A 38 14.08 -4.21 -21.05
C GLU A 38 14.82 -4.44 -19.74
N ILE A 39 16.02 -3.88 -19.61
CA ILE A 39 16.76 -3.85 -18.35
C ILE A 39 16.09 -2.86 -17.39
N PRO A 40 15.73 -3.26 -16.16
CA PRO A 40 15.12 -2.36 -15.19
C PRO A 40 16.11 -1.27 -14.78
N ARG A 41 15.90 -0.04 -15.28
CA ARG A 41 16.76 1.13 -14.98
C ARG A 41 16.54 1.70 -13.58
N GLY A 42 15.47 1.29 -12.91
CA GLY A 42 15.28 1.59 -11.51
C GLY A 42 14.13 0.82 -10.89
N TYR A 43 14.20 0.65 -9.58
CA TYR A 43 13.09 0.19 -8.78
C TYR A 43 12.48 1.39 -8.06
N LYS A 44 11.17 1.37 -7.79
CA LYS A 44 10.51 2.43 -7.03
C LYS A 44 10.46 2.04 -5.55
N CYS A 45 10.45 3.02 -4.67
CA CYS A 45 10.18 2.80 -3.25
C CYS A 45 8.77 2.22 -3.04
N PHE A 46 8.45 1.74 -1.82
CA PHE A 46 7.16 1.11 -1.56
C PHE A 46 5.93 1.97 -1.89
N CYS A 47 6.05 3.30 -1.79
CA CYS A 47 4.98 4.23 -2.14
C CYS A 47 5.00 4.72 -3.59
N GLY A 48 6.00 4.32 -4.38
CA GLY A 48 6.11 4.65 -5.81
C GLY A 48 6.68 6.04 -6.12
N LYS A 49 6.93 6.89 -5.11
CA LYS A 49 7.31 8.30 -5.28
C LYS A 49 8.77 8.51 -5.71
N THR A 50 9.68 7.65 -5.27
CA THR A 50 11.12 7.80 -5.49
C THR A 50 11.66 6.60 -6.23
N VAL A 51 12.43 6.86 -7.31
CA VAL A 51 13.18 5.84 -8.05
C VAL A 51 14.54 5.67 -7.39
N ASN A 52 14.97 4.42 -7.19
CA ASN A 52 16.25 4.04 -6.60
C ASN A 52 16.54 4.80 -5.29
N PRO A 53 15.69 4.69 -4.25
CA PRO A 53 15.93 5.36 -2.97
C PRO A 53 17.33 5.01 -2.42
N PRO A 54 18.08 5.99 -1.89
CA PRO A 54 19.44 5.79 -1.43
C PRO A 54 19.46 4.86 -0.21
N THR A 55 20.16 3.73 -0.31
CA THR A 55 20.27 2.72 0.74
C THR A 55 21.03 3.20 1.98
N GLN A 56 21.90 4.20 1.82
CA GLN A 56 22.79 4.67 2.89
C GLN A 56 22.11 5.64 3.87
N ARG A 57 20.99 6.26 3.50
CA ARG A 57 20.33 7.24 4.38
C ARG A 57 19.53 6.58 5.51
N PHE A 58 19.02 5.37 5.29
CA PHE A 58 18.10 4.70 6.20
C PHE A 58 18.42 3.20 6.24
N PRO A 59 19.41 2.78 7.04
CA PRO A 59 19.87 1.38 7.07
C PRO A 59 18.76 0.42 7.54
N ASP A 60 17.83 0.90 8.36
CA ASP A 60 16.77 0.07 8.96
C ASP A 60 15.66 -0.29 7.98
N MET A 61 15.59 0.40 6.83
CA MET A 61 14.47 0.23 5.90
C MET A 61 14.90 0.42 4.43
N PRO A 62 15.67 -0.54 3.88
CA PRO A 62 16.04 -0.52 2.46
C PRO A 62 14.78 -0.47 1.59
N HIS A 63 14.84 0.26 0.48
CA HIS A 63 13.73 0.50 -0.45
C HIS A 63 12.63 1.46 0.03
N SER A 64 12.71 2.02 1.25
CA SER A 64 11.86 3.14 1.66
C SER A 64 12.44 4.48 1.22
N CYS A 65 11.59 5.41 0.77
CA CYS A 65 12.00 6.80 0.58
C CYS A 65 11.90 7.64 1.87
N ASN A 66 11.41 7.04 2.96
CA ASN A 66 11.20 7.64 4.28
C ASN A 66 10.31 8.88 4.36
N SER A 67 9.76 9.34 3.23
CA SER A 67 8.73 10.37 3.16
C SER A 67 7.34 9.81 3.47
N THR A 68 6.36 10.69 3.68
CA THR A 68 4.95 10.31 3.78
C THR A 68 4.50 9.50 2.56
N CYS A 69 3.84 8.37 2.81
CA CYS A 69 3.42 7.38 1.82
C CYS A 69 2.50 8.00 0.76
N GLY A 70 1.39 8.62 1.15
CA GLY A 70 0.44 9.31 0.28
C GLY A 70 -0.35 8.41 -0.68
N LYS A 71 -0.18 7.08 -0.65
CA LYS A 71 -0.99 6.14 -1.43
C LYS A 71 -2.47 6.19 -1.01
N SER A 72 -3.37 5.90 -1.95
CA SER A 72 -4.77 5.66 -1.62
C SER A 72 -4.93 4.34 -0.86
N ARG A 73 -5.84 4.31 0.12
CA ARG A 73 -6.15 3.12 0.95
C ARG A 73 -7.15 2.17 0.28
N GLY A 74 -7.64 2.49 -0.92
CA GLY A 74 -8.64 1.70 -1.63
C GLY A 74 -10.07 2.29 -1.50
N PRO A 75 -11.09 1.55 -1.96
CA PRO A 75 -12.47 2.01 -1.93
C PRO A 75 -12.94 2.24 -0.48
N GLY A 76 -13.73 3.29 -0.26
CA GLY A 76 -14.28 3.66 1.06
C GLY A 76 -13.45 4.66 1.86
N CYS A 77 -12.23 5.02 1.42
CA CYS A 77 -11.42 6.07 2.04
C CYS A 77 -10.84 7.01 0.99
N THR A 78 -11.22 8.29 1.04
CA THR A 78 -10.67 9.35 0.17
C THR A 78 -9.39 9.98 0.72
N HIS A 79 -8.99 9.66 1.94
CA HIS A 79 -7.82 10.25 2.59
C HIS A 79 -6.51 9.57 2.17
N PRO A 80 -5.47 10.34 1.82
CA PRO A 80 -4.15 9.80 1.49
C PRO A 80 -3.49 9.15 2.71
N CYS A 81 -2.62 8.16 2.47
CA CYS A 81 -1.84 7.52 3.53
C CYS A 81 -0.86 8.50 4.17
N THR A 82 -0.98 8.68 5.48
CA THR A 82 -0.17 9.61 6.30
C THR A 82 1.04 8.94 6.93
N GLU A 83 1.12 7.61 6.87
CA GLU A 83 2.27 6.86 7.38
C GLU A 83 3.53 7.15 6.59
N GLN A 84 4.68 6.88 7.20
CA GLN A 84 5.94 6.80 6.48
C GLN A 84 5.87 5.73 5.39
N CYS A 85 6.62 5.90 4.30
CA CYS A 85 6.73 4.91 3.23
C CYS A 85 6.99 3.51 3.81
N HIS A 86 6.02 2.61 3.67
CA HIS A 86 5.95 1.32 4.35
C HIS A 86 5.73 0.17 3.34
N PRO A 87 6.19 -1.06 3.66
CA PRO A 87 5.89 -2.22 2.83
C PRO A 87 4.42 -2.61 2.96
N GLY A 88 3.92 -3.33 1.96
CA GLY A 88 2.57 -3.87 1.98
C GLY A 88 1.43 -2.84 1.84
N PRO A 89 0.18 -3.27 2.11
CA PRO A 89 -1.01 -2.43 2.07
C PRO A 89 -0.96 -1.30 3.09
N CYS A 90 -1.65 -0.19 2.80
CA CYS A 90 -1.76 0.93 3.75
C CYS A 90 -2.63 0.52 4.95
N PRO A 91 -2.25 0.91 6.19
CA PRO A 91 -3.09 0.67 7.34
C PRO A 91 -4.39 1.48 7.27
N GLU A 92 -5.33 1.17 8.16
CA GLU A 92 -6.62 1.85 8.22
C GLU A 92 -6.50 3.37 8.41
N CYS A 93 -7.53 4.10 7.98
CA CYS A 93 -7.51 5.55 8.07
C CYS A 93 -7.69 5.99 9.53
N PRO A 94 -6.79 6.84 10.09
CA PRO A 94 -6.95 7.35 11.45
C PRO A 94 -8.04 8.43 11.56
N VAL A 95 -8.54 8.95 10.43
CA VAL A 95 -9.56 10.00 10.40
C VAL A 95 -10.91 9.43 10.84
N MET A 96 -11.54 10.09 11.81
CA MET A 96 -12.90 9.81 12.23
C MET A 96 -13.90 10.59 11.38
N THR A 97 -14.95 9.93 10.91
CA THR A 97 -16.07 10.53 10.20
C THR A 97 -17.36 10.29 10.96
N THR A 98 -18.23 11.30 11.00
CA THR A 98 -19.59 11.12 11.51
C THR A 98 -20.41 10.37 10.48
N ARG A 99 -21.08 9.31 10.91
CA ARG A 99 -22.12 8.63 10.13
C ARG A 99 -23.43 8.66 10.89
N GLN A 100 -24.52 8.57 10.15
CA GLN A 100 -25.86 8.59 10.68
C GLN A 100 -26.51 7.23 10.45
N CYS A 101 -27.27 6.76 11.43
CA CYS A 101 -28.08 5.56 11.28
C CYS A 101 -29.12 5.76 10.17
N ASN A 102 -29.48 4.68 9.48
CA ASN A 102 -30.50 4.71 8.42
C ASN A 102 -31.86 5.23 8.92
N CYS A 103 -32.17 5.07 10.22
CA CYS A 103 -33.37 5.65 10.81
C CYS A 103 -33.26 7.14 11.15
N GLY A 104 -32.10 7.77 10.94
CA GLY A 104 -31.85 9.20 11.17
C GLY A 104 -31.68 9.62 12.64
N ARG A 105 -32.02 8.77 13.61
CA ARG A 105 -32.11 9.15 15.03
C ARG A 105 -30.76 9.25 15.75
N GLU A 106 -29.75 8.55 15.27
CA GLU A 106 -28.44 8.47 15.92
C GLU A 106 -27.33 8.83 14.94
N LYS A 107 -26.33 9.55 15.45
CA LYS A 107 -25.08 9.87 14.76
C LYS A 107 -23.92 9.39 15.62
N PHE A 108 -22.95 8.75 15.00
CA PHE A 108 -21.78 8.21 15.70
C PHE A 108 -20.52 8.44 14.87
N ALA A 109 -19.41 8.60 15.58
CA ALA A 109 -18.10 8.78 14.97
C ALA A 109 -17.46 7.41 14.72
N ILE A 110 -17.11 7.12 13.48
CA ILE A 110 -16.42 5.88 13.08
C ILE A 110 -15.14 6.21 12.32
N ARG A 111 -14.19 5.27 12.26
CA ARG A 111 -13.02 5.43 11.39
C ARG A 111 -13.45 5.43 9.92
N CYS A 112 -12.85 6.31 9.13
CA CYS A 112 -13.06 6.38 7.69
C CYS A 112 -12.68 5.03 7.03
N GLY A 113 -13.52 4.55 6.11
CA GLY A 113 -13.33 3.27 5.43
C GLY A 113 -13.80 2.04 6.22
N LYS A 114 -14.30 2.20 7.45
CA LYS A 114 -15.00 1.11 8.16
C LYS A 114 -16.48 1.10 7.80
N GLU A 115 -17.00 -0.09 7.56
CA GLU A 115 -18.43 -0.33 7.45
C GLU A 115 -19.08 -0.32 8.83
N MET A 116 -20.34 0.07 8.88
CA MET A 116 -21.11 0.14 10.12
C MET A 116 -21.80 -1.20 10.36
N GLU A 117 -21.41 -1.94 11.39
CA GLU A 117 -22.24 -3.04 11.91
C GLU A 117 -23.37 -2.45 12.77
N PHE A 118 -24.54 -2.26 12.17
CA PHE A 118 -25.74 -1.96 12.94
C PHE A 118 -26.23 -3.23 13.63
N LYS A 119 -25.81 -3.46 14.88
CA LYS A 119 -26.50 -4.42 15.74
C LYS A 119 -27.85 -3.81 16.11
N VAL A 120 -28.89 -4.19 15.37
CA VAL A 120 -30.27 -3.90 15.76
C VAL A 120 -30.49 -4.62 17.08
N SER A 121 -30.47 -3.86 18.19
CA SER A 121 -30.81 -4.42 19.49
C SER A 121 -32.19 -5.07 19.39
N ALA A 122 -32.28 -6.34 19.82
CA ALA A 122 -33.49 -7.16 19.75
C ALA A 122 -34.71 -6.52 20.45
N PHE A 123 -34.52 -5.44 21.21
CA PHE A 123 -35.58 -4.61 21.78
C PHE A 123 -36.50 -3.95 20.73
N PHE A 124 -36.05 -3.74 19.49
CA PHE A 124 -36.89 -3.13 18.45
C PHE A 124 -37.96 -4.07 17.87
N PHE A 125 -37.77 -5.39 17.93
CA PHE A 125 -38.77 -6.35 17.42
C PHE A 125 -40.05 -6.38 18.27
N LEU A 126 -39.97 -6.06 19.56
CA LEU A 126 -41.15 -6.08 20.43
C LEU A 126 -42.11 -4.92 20.14
N ILE A 127 -41.62 -3.76 19.69
CA ILE A 127 -42.45 -2.57 19.45
C ILE A 127 -43.22 -2.69 18.12
N ILE A 128 -42.67 -3.36 17.09
CA ILE A 128 -43.36 -3.54 15.80
C ILE A 128 -44.52 -4.55 15.93
N ALA A 129 -44.44 -5.51 16.86
CA ALA A 129 -45.50 -6.51 17.08
C ALA A 129 -46.75 -5.96 17.82
N VAL A 130 -46.66 -4.81 18.49
CA VAL A 130 -47.79 -4.23 19.25
C VAL A 130 -48.56 -3.17 18.45
N GLY A 131 -48.02 -2.68 17.34
CA GLY A 131 -48.57 -1.55 16.57
C GLY A 131 -49.42 -1.87 15.33
N LYS A 132 -49.85 -3.12 15.14
CA LYS A 132 -50.88 -3.48 14.15
C LYS A 132 -52.08 -4.13 14.85
N LYS A 133 -52.95 -3.29 15.39
CA LYS A 133 -54.40 -3.52 15.40
C LYS A 133 -55.04 -2.36 14.66
#